data_AF-A0A2S6ULH6-F1
#
_entry.id   AF-A0A2S6ULH6-F1
#
_cell.length_a   1.000
_cell.length_b   1.000
_cell.length_c   1.000
_cell.angle_alpha   90.00
_cell.angle_beta   90.00
_cell.angle_gamma   90.00
#
_symmetry.space_group_name_H-M   'P 1'
#
loop_
_entity.id
_entity.type
_entity.pdbx_description
1 polymer ?
#
loop_
_entity_poly.entity_id
_entity_poly.type
_entity_poly.pdbx_seq_one_letter_code
_entity_poly.pdbx_strand_id
1 'polypeptide(L)' 'GGNNGGQVIATGQPEDVCKVNKSYTGKYLKKYLNK' A
#
# COMPACT_ATOMS: atom_id res chain seq x y z
N GLY A 1 -11.11 8.62 7.88
CA GLY A 1 -10.77 7.41 8.66
C GLY A 1 -11.88 7.16 9.65
N GLY A 2 -12.42 5.95 9.68
CA GLY A 2 -13.37 5.52 10.72
C GLY A 2 -12.67 4.71 11.81
N ASN A 3 -13.43 3.95 12.61
CA ASN A 3 -12.92 3.10 13.70
C ASN A 3 -11.76 2.15 13.35
N ASN A 4 -11.56 1.82 12.07
CA ASN A 4 -10.45 0.97 11.59
C ASN A 4 -9.34 1.76 10.86
N GLY A 5 -9.28 3.08 11.05
CA GLY A 5 -8.24 3.97 10.50
C GLY A 5 -7.17 4.34 11.53
N GLY A 6 -6.13 5.05 11.10
CA GLY A 6 -5.08 5.57 11.98
C GLY A 6 -3.92 4.61 12.25
N GLN A 7 -3.96 3.40 11.69
CA GLN A 7 -2.85 2.46 11.77
C GLN A 7 -1.97 2.52 10.50
N VAL A 8 -0.65 2.51 10.69
CA VAL A 8 0.30 2.38 9.58
C VAL A 8 0.29 0.92 9.10
N ILE A 9 -0.27 0.68 7.92
CA ILE A 9 -0.41 -0.67 7.35
C ILE A 9 0.74 -1.06 6.40
N ALA A 10 1.49 -0.09 5.87
CA ALA A 10 2.64 -0.31 5.00
C ALA A 10 3.59 0.90 5.08
N THR A 11 4.89 0.65 5.00
CA THR A 11 5.95 1.67 4.94
C THR A 11 7.16 1.10 4.19
N GLY A 12 8.09 1.96 3.76
CA GLY A 12 9.28 1.58 3.00
C GLY A 12 9.21 1.96 1.54
N GLN A 13 9.99 1.27 0.71
CA GLN A 13 10.07 1.58 -0.72
C GLN A 13 8.75 1.26 -1.44
N PRO A 14 8.47 1.94 -2.57
CA PRO A 14 7.30 1.68 -3.39
C PRO A 14 7.05 0.19 -3.66
N GLU A 15 8.11 -0.56 -3.96
CA GLU A 15 8.08 -2.01 -4.23
C GLU A 15 7.66 -2.83 -3.01
N ASP A 16 8.11 -2.45 -1.81
CA ASP A 16 7.74 -3.13 -0.56
C ASP A 16 6.30 -2.84 -0.18
N VAL A 17 5.83 -1.60 -0.38
CA VAL A 17 4.43 -1.23 -0.20
C VAL A 17 3.52 -2.01 -1.16
N CYS A 18 3.99 -2.30 -2.39
CA CYS A 18 3.26 -3.14 -3.35
C CYS A 18 3.11 -4.60 -2.92
N LYS A 19 4.04 -5.14 -2.10
CA LYS A 19 3.96 -6.52 -1.57
C LYS A 19 2.91 -6.65 -0.46
N VAL A 20 2.47 -5.54 0.13
CA VAL A 20 1.49 -5.54 1.22
C VAL A 20 0.06 -5.65 0.65
N ASN A 21 -0.51 -6.85 0.65
CA ASN A 21 -1.86 -7.13 0.12
C ASN A 21 -3.00 -6.37 0.82
N LYS A 22 -2.81 -5.94 2.07
CA LYS A 22 -3.76 -5.09 2.81
C LYS A 22 -3.67 -3.61 2.42
N SER A 23 -2.61 -3.19 1.72
CA SER A 23 -2.42 -1.82 1.26
C SER A 23 -3.19 -1.60 -0.03
N TYR A 24 -4.30 -0.86 0.07
CA TYR A 24 -5.00 -0.39 -1.12
C TYR A 24 -4.07 0.45 -2.00
N THR A 25 -3.29 1.35 -1.40
CA THR A 25 -2.28 2.13 -2.12
C THR A 25 -1.29 1.23 -2.85
N GLY A 26 -0.75 0.19 -2.19
CA GLY A 26 0.20 -0.76 -2.80
C GLY A 26 -0.36 -1.49 -4.03
N LYS A 27 -1.65 -1.89 -3.99
CA LYS A 27 -2.32 -2.52 -5.15
C LYS A 27 -2.39 -1.60 -6.36
N TYR A 28 -2.63 -0.30 -6.15
CA TYR A 28 -2.64 0.68 -7.24
C TYR A 28 -1.22 1.00 -7.69
N LEU A 29 -0.31 1.25 -6.75
CA LEU A 29 1.10 1.56 -7.02
C LEU A 29 1.76 0.50 -7.92
N LYS A 30 1.45 -0.79 -7.68
CA LYS A 30 1.94 -1.93 -8.49
C LYS A 30 1.57 -1.81 -9.97
N LYS A 31 0.40 -1.26 -10.29
CA LYS A 31 -0.03 -1.06 -11.69
C LYS A 31 0.74 0.07 -12.37
N TYR A 32 1.21 1.06 -11.60
CA TYR A 32 1.99 2.19 -12.14
C TYR A 32 3.48 1.87 -12.27
N LEU A 33 4.02 1.00 -11.41
CA LEU A 33 5.42 0.57 -11.45
C LEU A 33 5.71 -0.47 -12.55
N ASN A 34 4.71 -1.24 -12.98
CA ASN A 34 4.82 -2.22 -14.08
C ASN A 34 4.55 -1.61 -15.46
N LYS A 35 4.66 -0.28 -15.63
CA LYS A 35 4.42 0.44 -16.88
C LYS A 35 5.67 1.19 -17.29
#